data_AF-A0A358N848-F1
#
_entry.id   AF-A0A358N848-F1
#
_cell.length_a   1.000
_cell.length_b   1.000
_cell.length_c   1.000
_cell.angle_alpha   90.00
_cell.angle_beta   90.00
_cell.angle_gamma   90.00
#
_symmetry.space_group_name_H-M   'P 1'
#
loop_
_entity.id
_entity.type
_entity.pdbx_description
1 polymer ?
#
loop_
_entity_poly.entity_id
_entity_poly.type
_entity_poly.pdbx_seq_one_letter_code
_entity_poly.pdbx_strand_id
1 'polypeptide(L)'
;MSKDADKVEAGKAESNVYAPPVQNSEFGSGDGGSGVPAMTERLVKLVVMVLGVLLCLFTLFEVNYNTLQPQSALAVFVGVGLALCYLTFPVHKRWAGARSLRVVDIGLALTAAACCMYVIVQTQPIFSSFWGDGISLGDRAGGETGLDFAVGLAGVILVLEATRRSIGVIVPLLALAFVAHSYYCYASFRYDWPVLPDWMLPHAGQSLKDIVSTTFLQSLGVFGPAASVMFKYVFLFVVFGAFLEMSGATQFIIDFATKTFGRIRGGPAMVSVMASGLMGSLSGSAVANAVTTGTFTIPMMRSAKFPNHIAGGITAAAAAGGALVPPVMGAGAYMMLELVQPQVTFLQIMKAAILPAILYYFSILVLVFLYSRRLGTEKLSAEALSKKKLKGFEATVFFAALGTLVGLLIFGFSPFRSVTGALAVILVFAIFRRELKISKEERWLAMIVFGVVVLASQACIPVRDIFPSYFERFVP
;
A
#
# COMPACT_ATOMS: atom_id res chain seq x y z
N MET A 1 15.31 -66.47 -12.69
CA MET A 1 15.02 -65.33 -13.60
C MET A 1 13.76 -64.65 -13.08
N SER A 2 13.90 -63.43 -12.56
CA SER A 2 12.85 -62.44 -12.20
C SER A 2 13.21 -61.75 -10.87
N LYS A 3 14.22 -60.86 -10.92
CA LYS A 3 14.48 -59.85 -9.87
C LYS A 3 14.92 -58.49 -10.44
N ASP A 4 14.85 -58.30 -11.77
CA ASP A 4 15.33 -57.08 -12.45
C ASP A 4 14.21 -56.18 -12.99
N ALA A 5 12.93 -56.48 -12.73
CA ALA A 5 11.82 -55.65 -13.20
C ALA A 5 11.45 -54.50 -12.25
N ASP A 6 11.64 -54.65 -10.93
CA ASP A 6 11.21 -53.63 -9.94
C ASP A 6 12.16 -52.43 -9.81
N LYS A 7 13.35 -52.48 -10.41
CA LYS A 7 14.31 -51.35 -10.38
C LYS A 7 14.13 -50.34 -11.51
N VAL A 8 13.26 -50.60 -12.48
CA VAL A 8 13.05 -49.69 -13.63
C VAL A 8 11.86 -48.74 -13.41
N GLU A 9 10.89 -49.10 -12.56
CA GLU A 9 9.75 -48.21 -12.25
C GLU A 9 10.01 -47.21 -11.12
N ALA A 10 10.94 -47.51 -10.19
CA ALA A 10 11.35 -46.55 -9.16
C ALA A 10 12.13 -45.34 -9.71
N GLY A 11 12.71 -45.45 -10.92
CA GLY A 11 13.49 -44.39 -11.56
C GLY A 11 12.68 -43.38 -12.40
N LYS A 12 11.37 -43.55 -12.54
CA LYS A 12 10.51 -42.66 -13.34
C LYS A 12 9.55 -41.78 -12.54
N ALA A 13 9.46 -41.95 -11.22
CA ALA A 13 8.56 -41.18 -10.36
C ALA A 13 9.17 -39.88 -9.79
N GLU A 14 10.48 -39.63 -9.95
CA GLU A 14 11.15 -38.44 -9.38
C GLU A 14 11.36 -37.26 -10.35
N SER A 15 10.84 -37.33 -11.58
CA SER A 15 11.13 -36.31 -12.61
C SER A 15 10.13 -35.16 -12.73
N ASN A 16 9.13 -35.05 -11.84
CA ASN A 16 8.13 -33.97 -11.89
C ASN A 16 8.11 -33.06 -10.65
N VAL A 17 9.30 -32.74 -10.14
CA VAL A 17 9.52 -31.69 -9.14
C VAL A 17 9.69 -30.37 -9.91
N TYR A 18 8.86 -29.37 -9.62
CA TYR A 18 8.68 -28.07 -10.32
C TYR A 18 7.51 -28.00 -11.31
N ALA A 19 6.30 -28.21 -10.81
CA ALA A 19 5.18 -27.35 -11.19
C ALA A 19 5.10 -26.21 -10.15
N PRO A 20 5.07 -24.93 -10.54
CA PRO A 20 4.74 -23.88 -9.58
C PRO A 20 3.34 -24.18 -9.02
N PRO A 21 3.08 -24.00 -7.72
CA PRO A 21 1.72 -24.05 -7.23
C PRO A 21 0.93 -23.03 -8.04
N VAL A 22 -0.11 -23.48 -8.72
CA VAL A 22 -1.14 -22.61 -9.28
C VAL A 22 -1.53 -21.68 -8.14
N GLN A 23 -1.49 -20.37 -8.38
CA GLN A 23 -2.11 -19.38 -7.51
C GLN A 23 -3.60 -19.73 -7.41
N ASN A 24 -3.92 -20.65 -6.52
CA ASN A 24 -5.20 -20.61 -5.85
C ASN A 24 -5.09 -19.40 -4.95
N SER A 25 -5.58 -18.28 -5.47
CA SER A 25 -6.07 -17.20 -4.64
C SER A 25 -6.76 -17.85 -3.44
N GLU A 26 -6.28 -17.61 -2.23
CA GLU A 26 -7.01 -17.92 -0.99
C GLU A 26 -8.23 -16.99 -0.84
N PHE A 27 -8.97 -16.78 -1.94
CA PHE A 27 -10.41 -16.69 -1.93
C PHE A 27 -10.92 -18.13 -1.90
N GLY A 28 -10.89 -18.72 -0.71
CA GLY A 28 -11.63 -19.94 -0.43
C GLY A 28 -13.11 -19.69 -0.69
N SER A 29 -13.58 -20.06 -1.88
CA SER A 29 -14.95 -20.48 -2.11
C SER A 29 -15.18 -21.72 -1.25
N GLY A 30 -15.59 -21.49 0.00
CA GLY A 30 -16.24 -22.51 0.80
C GLY A 30 -17.56 -22.84 0.13
N ASP A 31 -17.53 -23.87 -0.71
CA ASP A 31 -18.74 -24.50 -1.24
C ASP A 31 -19.40 -25.25 -0.08
N GLY A 32 -20.40 -24.60 0.53
CA GLY A 32 -20.97 -24.99 1.80
C GLY A 32 -22.24 -24.22 2.10
N GLY A 33 -23.28 -24.46 1.29
CA GLY A 33 -24.68 -24.37 1.69
C GLY A 33 -25.18 -23.08 2.36
N SER A 34 -25.33 -21.99 1.60
CA SER A 34 -26.47 -21.07 1.76
C SER A 34 -26.61 -20.22 0.49
N GLY A 35 -27.67 -20.44 -0.27
CA GLY A 35 -27.91 -19.80 -1.57
C GLY A 35 -27.98 -18.27 -1.48
N VAL A 36 -26.87 -17.61 -1.79
CA VAL A 36 -26.90 -16.25 -2.31
C VAL A 36 -27.04 -16.37 -3.82
N PRO A 37 -27.97 -15.67 -4.49
CA PRO A 37 -27.95 -15.63 -5.94
C PRO A 37 -26.60 -15.07 -6.39
N ALA A 38 -25.88 -15.82 -7.22
CA ALA A 38 -24.55 -15.47 -7.75
C ALA A 38 -24.45 -14.05 -8.34
N MET A 39 -25.60 -13.42 -8.62
CA MET A 39 -25.76 -12.05 -9.09
C MET A 39 -25.32 -10.97 -8.08
N THR A 40 -25.62 -11.11 -6.78
CA THR A 40 -25.28 -10.08 -5.77
C THR A 40 -23.77 -10.03 -5.54
N GLU A 41 -23.08 -11.18 -5.52
CA GLU A 41 -21.62 -11.20 -5.39
C GLU A 41 -20.90 -10.67 -6.62
N ARG A 42 -21.40 -10.98 -7.82
CA ARG A 42 -20.87 -10.43 -9.06
C ARG A 42 -21.04 -8.92 -9.10
N LEU A 43 -22.19 -8.40 -8.68
CA LEU A 43 -22.44 -6.96 -8.60
C LEU A 43 -21.50 -6.28 -7.61
N VAL A 44 -21.33 -6.83 -6.40
CA VAL A 44 -20.41 -6.25 -5.40
C VAL A 44 -18.97 -6.24 -5.90
N LYS A 45 -18.50 -7.33 -6.53
CA LYS A 45 -17.17 -7.38 -7.14
C LYS A 45 -16.99 -6.34 -8.24
N LEU A 46 -18.01 -6.14 -9.06
CA LEU A 46 -18.01 -5.10 -10.10
C LEU A 46 -17.99 -3.70 -9.49
N VAL A 47 -18.79 -3.43 -8.47
CA VAL A 47 -18.80 -2.15 -7.75
C VAL A 47 -17.45 -1.87 -7.10
N VAL A 48 -16.85 -2.85 -6.42
CA VAL A 48 -15.51 -2.73 -5.81
C VAL A 48 -14.44 -2.44 -6.87
N MET A 49 -14.50 -3.13 -8.02
CA MET A 49 -13.59 -2.88 -9.13
C MET A 49 -13.76 -1.46 -9.68
N VAL A 50 -14.99 -1.02 -9.94
CA VAL A 50 -15.29 0.32 -10.46
C VAL A 50 -14.85 1.40 -9.47
N LEU A 51 -15.18 1.26 -8.18
CA LEU A 51 -14.77 2.21 -7.14
C LEU A 51 -13.24 2.25 -6.98
N GLY A 52 -12.56 1.11 -7.07
CA GLY A 52 -11.10 1.04 -7.03
C GLY A 52 -10.46 1.75 -8.22
N VAL A 53 -10.98 1.53 -9.44
CA VAL A 53 -10.50 2.23 -10.64
C VAL A 53 -10.76 3.73 -10.55
N LEU A 54 -11.97 4.13 -10.13
CA LEU A 54 -12.32 5.54 -9.94
C LEU A 54 -11.43 6.20 -8.87
N LEU A 55 -11.13 5.51 -7.76
CA LEU A 55 -10.21 6.02 -6.74
C LEU A 55 -8.80 6.22 -7.29
N CYS A 56 -8.31 5.27 -8.09
CA CYS A 56 -7.02 5.39 -8.77
C CYS A 56 -6.99 6.56 -9.76
N LEU A 57 -8.01 6.72 -10.59
CA LEU A 57 -8.08 7.82 -11.55
C LEU A 57 -8.25 9.18 -10.86
N PHE A 58 -9.11 9.24 -9.82
CA PHE A 58 -9.33 10.43 -9.02
C PHE A 58 -8.05 10.90 -8.34
N THR A 59 -7.36 10.00 -7.63
CA THR A 59 -6.09 10.33 -6.94
C THR A 59 -5.02 10.80 -7.92
N LEU A 60 -4.88 10.12 -9.06
CA LEU A 60 -3.90 10.49 -10.08
C LEU A 60 -4.23 11.86 -10.71
N PHE A 61 -5.49 12.14 -11.00
CA PHE A 61 -5.93 13.43 -11.52
C PHE A 61 -5.73 14.56 -10.49
N GLU A 62 -6.25 14.37 -9.28
CA GLU A 62 -6.31 15.42 -8.27
C GLU A 62 -4.92 15.77 -7.70
N VAL A 63 -4.01 14.80 -7.58
CA VAL A 63 -2.63 15.06 -7.18
C VAL A 63 -1.85 15.85 -8.26
N ASN A 64 -2.25 15.77 -9.53
CA ASN A 64 -1.59 16.51 -10.62
C ASN A 64 -2.22 17.89 -10.90
N TYR A 65 -3.54 18.03 -10.81
CA TYR A 65 -4.27 19.24 -11.20
C TYR A 65 -4.91 20.03 -10.04
N ASN A 66 -4.92 19.46 -8.81
CA ASN A 66 -5.40 20.07 -7.55
C ASN A 66 -6.63 20.98 -7.74
N THR A 67 -7.76 20.37 -8.07
CA THR A 67 -8.99 21.09 -8.42
C THR A 67 -9.90 21.33 -7.24
N LEU A 68 -9.87 20.44 -6.25
CA LEU A 68 -10.68 20.51 -5.04
C LEU A 68 -9.86 21.12 -3.90
N GLN A 69 -10.55 21.78 -2.98
CA GLN A 69 -9.95 22.10 -1.69
C GLN A 69 -9.36 20.85 -1.01
N PRO A 70 -8.20 20.95 -0.33
CA PRO A 70 -7.48 19.79 0.20
C PRO A 70 -8.34 18.88 1.09
N GLN A 71 -9.15 19.45 1.97
CA GLN A 71 -10.01 18.68 2.88
C GLN A 71 -11.07 17.88 2.10
N SER A 72 -11.65 18.44 1.04
CA SER A 72 -12.65 17.72 0.24
C SER A 72 -12.02 16.64 -0.64
N ALA A 73 -10.81 16.87 -1.16
CA ALA A 73 -10.07 15.83 -1.87
C ALA A 73 -9.81 14.62 -0.94
N LEU A 74 -9.43 14.89 0.31
CA LEU A 74 -9.28 13.85 1.34
C LEU A 74 -10.61 13.21 1.73
N ALA A 75 -11.70 13.97 1.77
CA ALA A 75 -13.03 13.43 2.04
C ALA A 75 -13.50 12.46 0.95
N VAL A 76 -13.26 12.76 -0.33
CA VAL A 76 -13.51 11.81 -1.42
C VAL A 76 -12.63 10.57 -1.26
N PHE A 77 -11.33 10.76 -1.05
CA PHE A 77 -10.37 9.66 -0.92
C PHE A 77 -10.72 8.70 0.22
N VAL A 78 -10.94 9.23 1.42
CA VAL A 78 -11.32 8.46 2.61
C VAL A 78 -12.72 7.88 2.47
N GLY A 79 -13.68 8.62 1.92
CA GLY A 79 -15.05 8.14 1.74
C GLY A 79 -15.14 6.93 0.82
N VAL A 80 -14.48 7.00 -0.33
CA VAL A 80 -14.38 5.85 -1.26
C VAL A 80 -13.56 4.72 -0.63
N GLY A 81 -12.47 5.04 0.08
CA GLY A 81 -11.67 4.05 0.81
C GLY A 81 -12.45 3.30 1.89
N LEU A 82 -13.29 4.00 2.67
CA LEU A 82 -14.19 3.41 3.66
C LEU A 82 -15.25 2.54 3.00
N ALA A 83 -15.87 3.01 1.90
CA ALA A 83 -16.82 2.21 1.15
C ALA A 83 -16.19 0.90 0.63
N LEU A 84 -14.99 0.98 0.05
CA LEU A 84 -14.22 -0.19 -0.38
C LEU A 84 -13.89 -1.12 0.81
N CYS A 85 -13.53 -0.56 1.97
CA CYS A 85 -13.26 -1.34 3.17
C CYS A 85 -14.49 -2.14 3.61
N TYR A 86 -15.66 -1.49 3.72
CA TYR A 86 -16.90 -2.14 4.11
C TYR A 86 -17.39 -3.19 3.11
N LEU A 87 -17.20 -2.95 1.81
CA LEU A 87 -17.58 -3.91 0.77
C LEU A 87 -16.61 -5.11 0.67
N THR A 88 -15.36 -4.95 1.11
CA THR A 88 -14.32 -5.99 1.01
C THR A 88 -14.17 -6.81 2.29
N PHE A 89 -14.31 -6.17 3.47
CA PHE A 89 -14.08 -6.80 4.77
C PHE A 89 -15.39 -7.01 5.54
N PRO A 90 -15.92 -8.25 5.58
CA PRO A 90 -17.16 -8.54 6.29
C PRO A 90 -17.01 -8.44 7.81
N VAL A 91 -18.10 -8.13 8.51
CA VAL A 91 -18.16 -7.93 9.98
C VAL A 91 -17.47 -9.04 10.79
N HIS A 92 -17.62 -10.29 10.34
CA HIS A 92 -17.06 -11.46 11.02
C HIS A 92 -16.76 -12.59 10.03
N LYS A 93 -15.51 -13.10 10.02
CA LYS A 93 -15.04 -14.14 9.08
C LYS A 93 -15.91 -15.41 9.10
N ARG A 94 -16.47 -15.77 10.25
CA ARG A 94 -17.33 -16.96 10.44
C ARG A 94 -18.74 -16.86 9.81
N TRP A 95 -19.21 -15.64 9.51
CA TRP A 95 -20.58 -15.39 9.05
C TRP A 95 -20.65 -14.63 7.72
N ALA A 96 -19.55 -14.64 6.94
CA ALA A 96 -19.42 -13.89 5.70
C ALA A 96 -20.45 -14.24 4.61
N GLY A 97 -21.15 -15.38 4.73
CA GLY A 97 -22.20 -15.83 3.82
C GLY A 97 -23.61 -15.32 4.15
N ALA A 98 -23.84 -14.71 5.31
CA ALA A 98 -25.19 -14.30 5.71
C ALA A 98 -25.66 -13.05 4.94
N ARG A 99 -26.81 -13.16 4.27
CA ARG A 99 -27.41 -12.08 3.47
C ARG A 99 -27.67 -10.80 4.28
N SER A 100 -28.12 -10.94 5.53
CA SER A 100 -28.40 -9.81 6.42
C SER A 100 -27.14 -9.00 6.74
N LEU A 101 -26.01 -9.67 6.98
CA LEU A 101 -24.74 -9.00 7.28
C LEU A 101 -24.18 -8.24 6.08
N ARG A 102 -24.35 -8.75 4.85
CA ARG A 102 -23.98 -8.01 3.63
C ARG A 102 -24.82 -6.76 3.40
N VAL A 103 -26.11 -6.78 3.73
CA VAL A 103 -26.96 -5.58 3.64
C VAL A 103 -26.50 -4.53 4.65
N VAL A 104 -26.11 -4.97 5.86
CA VAL A 104 -25.50 -4.08 6.86
C VAL A 104 -24.20 -3.47 6.33
N ASP A 105 -23.34 -4.27 5.69
CA ASP A 105 -22.08 -3.77 5.12
C ASP A 105 -22.30 -2.73 4.02
N ILE A 106 -23.30 -2.94 3.14
CA ILE A 106 -23.70 -1.95 2.13
C ILE A 106 -24.27 -0.70 2.80
N GLY A 107 -25.11 -0.86 3.83
CA GLY A 107 -25.65 0.26 4.60
C GLY A 107 -24.54 1.10 5.24
N LEU A 108 -23.55 0.46 5.86
CA LEU A 108 -22.39 1.14 6.46
C LEU A 108 -21.53 1.84 5.40
N ALA A 109 -21.33 1.22 4.23
CA ALA A 109 -20.63 1.85 3.11
C ALA A 109 -21.36 3.12 2.63
N LEU A 110 -22.70 3.06 2.49
CA LEU A 110 -23.51 4.20 2.08
C LEU A 110 -23.52 5.31 3.14
N THR A 111 -23.63 4.96 4.42
CA THR A 111 -23.55 5.94 5.51
C THR A 111 -22.17 6.59 5.58
N ALA A 112 -21.09 5.82 5.42
CA ALA A 112 -19.73 6.38 5.37
C ALA A 112 -19.55 7.34 4.18
N ALA A 113 -20.04 6.96 3.01
CA ALA A 113 -20.04 7.82 1.83
C ALA A 113 -20.88 9.09 2.07
N ALA A 114 -22.04 8.98 2.74
CA ALA A 114 -22.87 10.13 3.09
C ALA A 114 -22.20 11.08 4.08
N CYS A 115 -21.53 10.55 5.12
CA CYS A 115 -20.75 11.36 6.08
C CYS A 115 -19.62 12.13 5.38
N CYS A 116 -18.88 11.48 4.47
CA CYS A 116 -17.83 12.16 3.70
C CYS A 116 -18.41 13.14 2.67
N MET A 117 -19.54 12.82 2.05
CA MET A 117 -20.24 13.72 1.13
C MET A 117 -20.72 14.98 1.84
N TYR A 118 -21.20 14.85 3.09
CA TYR A 118 -21.57 16.00 3.91
C TYR A 118 -20.40 16.97 4.10
N VAL A 119 -19.20 16.46 4.41
CA VAL A 119 -17.98 17.28 4.51
C VAL A 119 -17.66 17.95 3.18
N ILE A 120 -17.80 17.26 2.05
CA ILE A 120 -17.58 17.86 0.72
C ILE A 120 -18.57 19.00 0.46
N VAL A 121 -19.86 18.78 0.73
CA VAL A 121 -20.92 19.78 0.53
C VAL A 121 -20.69 21.01 1.41
N GLN A 122 -20.31 20.80 2.68
CA GLN A 122 -20.11 21.90 3.63
C GLN A 122 -18.77 22.65 3.46
N THR A 123 -17.84 22.11 2.67
CA THR A 123 -16.51 22.70 2.46
C THR A 123 -16.36 23.32 1.06
N GLN A 124 -16.95 22.75 0.01
CA GLN A 124 -16.75 23.22 -1.35
C GLN A 124 -17.57 24.49 -1.70
N PRO A 125 -16.96 25.51 -2.32
CA PRO A 125 -17.65 26.75 -2.70
C PRO A 125 -18.82 26.55 -3.67
N ILE A 126 -18.77 25.51 -4.51
CA ILE A 126 -19.83 25.18 -5.46
C ILE A 126 -21.15 24.80 -4.77
N PHE A 127 -21.07 24.35 -3.52
CA PHE A 127 -22.22 23.98 -2.71
C PHE A 127 -22.54 25.04 -1.64
N SER A 128 -22.04 26.28 -1.82
CA SER A 128 -22.27 27.39 -0.87
C SER A 128 -23.74 27.65 -0.55
N SER A 129 -24.66 27.37 -1.48
CA SER A 129 -26.11 27.46 -1.24
C SER A 129 -26.66 26.44 -0.24
N PHE A 130 -25.95 25.33 -0.01
CA PHE A 130 -26.30 24.27 0.93
C PHE A 130 -25.52 24.36 2.25
N TRP A 131 -24.71 25.42 2.43
CA TRP A 131 -23.92 25.57 3.64
C TRP A 131 -24.81 25.81 4.86
N GLY A 132 -24.52 25.08 5.94
CA GLY A 132 -25.15 25.36 7.24
C GLY A 132 -24.89 26.82 7.63
N ASP A 133 -25.93 27.55 8.03
CA ASP A 133 -25.81 28.94 8.48
C ASP A 133 -25.12 29.91 7.48
N GLY A 134 -24.98 29.52 6.20
CA GLY A 134 -24.27 30.29 5.16
C GLY A 134 -22.75 30.38 5.30
N ILE A 135 -22.14 29.60 6.21
CA ILE A 135 -20.69 29.64 6.51
C ILE A 135 -20.08 28.26 6.25
N SER A 136 -18.88 28.25 5.64
CA SER A 136 -18.14 27.03 5.35
C SER A 136 -17.82 26.24 6.64
N LEU A 137 -17.68 24.92 6.54
CA LEU A 137 -17.34 24.08 7.70
C LEU A 137 -15.99 24.47 8.32
N GLY A 138 -15.05 24.96 7.51
CA GLY A 138 -13.73 25.40 7.97
C GLY A 138 -13.79 26.69 8.81
N ASP A 139 -14.74 27.58 8.50
CA ASP A 139 -14.90 28.87 9.17
C ASP A 139 -15.90 28.81 10.35
N ARG A 140 -16.52 27.65 10.60
CA ARG A 140 -17.48 27.37 11.69
C ARG A 140 -16.84 26.64 12.88
N ALA A 141 -15.52 26.72 13.05
CA ALA A 141 -14.83 26.08 14.17
C ALA A 141 -15.35 26.61 15.52
N GLY A 142 -15.92 25.74 16.36
CA GLY A 142 -16.52 26.08 17.65
C GLY A 142 -17.98 26.55 17.60
N GLY A 143 -18.62 26.53 16.42
CA GLY A 143 -20.02 26.88 16.20
C GLY A 143 -20.82 25.77 15.51
N GLU A 144 -20.44 24.50 15.71
CA GLU A 144 -21.01 23.35 15.00
C GLU A 144 -22.49 23.12 15.36
N THR A 145 -23.31 22.86 14.34
CA THR A 145 -24.74 22.57 14.52
C THR A 145 -24.97 21.17 15.08
N GLY A 146 -26.20 20.90 15.54
CA GLY A 146 -26.58 19.56 15.98
C GLY A 146 -26.44 18.48 14.89
N LEU A 147 -26.63 18.86 13.63
CA LEU A 147 -26.41 17.98 12.48
C LEU A 147 -24.93 17.70 12.24
N ASP A 148 -24.07 18.71 12.35
CA ASP A 148 -22.61 18.56 12.26
C ASP A 148 -22.11 17.55 13.29
N PHE A 149 -22.56 17.68 14.55
CA PHE A 149 -22.21 16.75 15.61
C PHE A 149 -22.69 15.31 15.33
N ALA A 150 -23.92 15.13 14.85
CA ALA A 150 -24.46 13.80 14.53
C ALA A 150 -23.69 13.12 13.39
N VAL A 151 -23.38 13.86 12.32
CA VAL A 151 -22.59 13.36 11.18
C VAL A 151 -21.16 13.06 11.61
N GLY A 152 -20.54 13.95 12.39
CA GLY A 152 -19.19 13.75 12.92
C GLY A 152 -19.11 12.51 13.81
N LEU A 153 -20.06 12.33 14.72
CA LEU A 153 -20.10 11.18 15.63
C LEU A 153 -20.27 9.87 14.84
N ALA A 154 -21.19 9.85 13.87
CA ALA A 154 -21.35 8.71 12.96
C ALA A 154 -20.06 8.43 12.19
N GLY A 155 -19.41 9.47 11.67
CA GLY A 155 -18.13 9.37 10.96
C GLY A 155 -17.01 8.75 11.81
N VAL A 156 -16.82 9.22 13.05
CA VAL A 156 -15.83 8.66 13.98
C VAL A 156 -16.09 7.17 14.25
N ILE A 157 -17.34 6.80 14.55
CA ILE A 157 -17.72 5.40 14.79
C ILE A 157 -17.43 4.54 13.56
N LEU A 158 -17.77 5.02 12.37
CA LEU A 158 -17.54 4.30 11.11
C LEU A 158 -16.04 4.14 10.82
N VAL A 159 -15.20 5.13 11.13
CA VAL A 159 -13.74 4.99 10.95
C VAL A 159 -13.16 3.98 11.93
N LEU A 160 -13.58 4.01 13.20
CA LEU A 160 -13.13 3.04 14.21
C LEU A 160 -13.55 1.62 13.86
N GLU A 161 -14.79 1.42 13.40
CA GLU A 161 -15.30 0.12 12.98
C GLU A 161 -14.59 -0.39 11.71
N ALA A 162 -14.35 0.48 10.72
CA ALA A 162 -13.57 0.12 9.53
C ALA A 162 -12.13 -0.29 9.89
N THR A 163 -11.52 0.40 10.85
CA THR A 163 -10.18 0.08 11.37
C THR A 163 -10.18 -1.27 12.10
N ARG A 164 -11.21 -1.55 12.91
CA ARG A 164 -11.40 -2.83 13.60
C ARG A 164 -11.47 -3.99 12.60
N ARG A 165 -12.20 -3.80 11.49
CA ARG A 165 -12.41 -4.83 10.45
C ARG A 165 -11.16 -5.11 9.62
N SER A 166 -10.41 -4.08 9.29
CA SER A 166 -9.26 -4.17 8.38
C SER A 166 -7.96 -4.59 9.08
N ILE A 167 -7.65 -3.99 10.23
CA ILE A 167 -6.35 -4.16 10.93
C ILE A 167 -6.52 -5.00 12.21
N GLY A 168 -7.64 -4.82 12.92
CA GLY A 168 -7.94 -5.52 14.16
C GLY A 168 -8.27 -4.57 15.31
N VAL A 169 -8.51 -5.13 16.50
CA VAL A 169 -9.04 -4.39 17.67
C VAL A 169 -8.03 -3.47 18.35
N ILE A 170 -6.74 -3.68 18.15
CA ILE A 170 -5.69 -2.97 18.91
C ILE A 170 -5.65 -1.48 18.55
N VAL A 171 -5.73 -1.13 17.25
CA VAL A 171 -5.66 0.27 16.80
C VAL A 171 -6.88 1.08 17.25
N PRO A 172 -8.14 0.61 17.10
CA PRO A 172 -9.30 1.30 17.64
C PRO A 172 -9.27 1.47 19.17
N LEU A 173 -8.82 0.44 19.91
CA LEU A 173 -8.70 0.53 21.36
C LEU A 173 -7.68 1.59 21.78
N LEU A 174 -6.55 1.67 21.08
CA LEU A 174 -5.55 2.70 21.32
C LEU A 174 -6.12 4.10 21.02
N ALA A 175 -6.84 4.28 19.91
CA ALA A 175 -7.50 5.54 19.57
C ALA A 175 -8.54 5.95 20.64
N LEU A 176 -9.35 5.01 21.09
CA LEU A 176 -10.33 5.23 22.16
C LEU A 176 -9.67 5.57 23.50
N ALA A 177 -8.49 5.02 23.79
CA ALA A 177 -7.74 5.39 24.99
C ALA A 177 -7.30 6.86 24.96
N PHE A 178 -6.83 7.38 23.80
CA PHE A 178 -6.50 8.79 23.64
C PHE A 178 -7.74 9.70 23.68
N VAL A 179 -8.86 9.27 23.10
CA VAL A 179 -10.14 10.00 23.20
C VAL A 179 -10.61 10.07 24.66
N ALA A 180 -10.55 8.96 25.38
CA ALA A 180 -10.92 8.89 26.79
C ALA A 180 -9.99 9.74 27.67
N HIS A 181 -8.67 9.71 27.40
CA HIS A 181 -7.68 10.55 28.07
C HIS A 181 -7.94 12.04 27.85
N SER A 182 -8.26 12.44 26.60
CA SER A 182 -8.58 13.84 26.29
C SER A 182 -9.84 14.34 26.97
N TYR A 183 -10.87 13.49 27.01
CA TYR A 183 -12.11 13.78 27.73
C TYR A 183 -11.91 13.81 29.26
N TYR A 184 -11.10 12.90 29.81
CA TYR A 184 -10.77 12.89 31.24
C TYR A 184 -10.07 14.18 31.65
N CYS A 185 -9.11 14.65 30.85
CA CYS A 185 -8.44 15.92 31.07
C CYS A 185 -9.43 17.09 31.10
N TYR A 186 -10.37 17.14 30.14
CA TYR A 186 -11.44 18.14 30.13
C TYR A 186 -12.32 18.06 31.38
N ALA A 187 -12.68 16.84 31.80
CA ALA A 187 -13.50 16.61 32.97
C ALA A 187 -12.79 17.01 34.28
N SER A 188 -11.47 16.85 34.36
CA SER A 188 -10.65 17.33 35.47
C SER A 188 -10.76 18.85 35.64
N PHE A 189 -10.64 19.62 34.55
CA PHE A 189 -10.80 21.07 34.62
C PHE A 189 -12.25 21.53 34.82
N ARG A 190 -13.23 20.86 34.20
CA ARG A 190 -14.62 21.32 34.17
C ARG A 190 -15.44 20.87 35.38
N TYR A 191 -15.19 19.66 35.88
CA TYR A 191 -15.96 18.99 36.94
C TYR A 191 -15.12 18.71 38.19
N ASP A 192 -13.92 19.30 38.28
CA ASP A 192 -13.01 19.16 39.44
C ASP A 192 -12.61 17.70 39.73
N TRP A 193 -12.48 16.88 38.67
CA TRP A 193 -11.94 15.52 38.83
C TRP A 193 -10.45 15.55 39.17
N PRO A 194 -9.92 14.50 39.84
CA PRO A 194 -8.51 14.42 40.19
C PRO A 194 -7.60 14.60 38.97
N VAL A 195 -6.73 15.60 39.04
CA VAL A 195 -5.75 15.91 38.00
C VAL A 195 -4.81 14.71 37.85
N LEU A 196 -4.53 14.33 36.60
CA LEU A 196 -3.60 13.26 36.31
C LEU A 196 -2.16 13.65 36.70
N PRO A 197 -1.33 12.70 37.16
CA PRO A 197 0.10 12.95 37.35
C PRO A 197 0.80 13.40 36.07
N ASP A 198 1.89 14.17 36.18
CA ASP A 198 2.63 14.74 35.04
C ASP A 198 3.09 13.69 34.01
N TRP A 199 3.45 12.49 34.46
CA TRP A 199 3.88 11.39 33.58
C TRP A 199 2.75 10.82 32.71
N MET A 200 1.48 11.12 33.03
CA MET A 200 0.30 10.76 32.23
C MET A 200 -0.10 11.86 31.24
N LEU A 201 0.80 12.81 30.94
CA LEU A 201 0.63 13.86 29.92
C LEU A 201 -0.66 14.69 30.10
N PRO A 202 -0.89 15.32 31.28
CA PRO A 202 -2.05 16.16 31.49
C PRO A 202 -2.03 17.37 30.54
N HIS A 203 -3.19 17.73 29.99
CA HIS A 203 -3.38 18.87 29.09
C HIS A 203 -4.79 19.44 29.23
N ALA A 204 -5.12 20.57 28.60
CA ALA A 204 -6.43 21.24 28.77
C ALA A 204 -7.65 20.33 28.48
N GLY A 205 -7.49 19.36 27.57
CA GLY A 205 -8.55 18.43 27.20
C GLY A 205 -9.56 19.08 26.25
N GLN A 206 -10.52 18.27 25.77
CA GLN A 206 -11.54 18.72 24.85
C GLN A 206 -12.92 18.18 25.23
N SER A 207 -13.98 18.98 25.03
CA SER A 207 -15.35 18.50 25.23
C SER A 207 -15.70 17.43 24.20
N LEU A 208 -16.72 16.61 24.45
CA LEU A 208 -17.12 15.57 23.50
C LEU A 208 -17.47 16.15 22.11
N LYS A 209 -18.06 17.34 22.07
CA LYS A 209 -18.37 18.04 20.81
C LYS A 209 -17.09 18.45 20.07
N ASP A 210 -16.13 19.01 20.79
CA ASP A 210 -14.85 19.44 20.22
C ASP A 210 -14.02 18.24 19.72
N ILE A 211 -14.04 17.13 20.46
CA ILE A 211 -13.36 15.89 20.05
C ILE A 211 -13.95 15.40 18.73
N VAL A 212 -15.28 15.30 18.63
CA VAL A 212 -15.95 14.84 17.40
C VAL A 212 -15.67 15.79 16.24
N SER A 213 -15.76 17.10 16.48
CA SER A 213 -15.47 18.13 15.47
C SER A 213 -14.02 18.05 14.99
N THR A 214 -13.05 18.09 15.91
CA THR A 214 -11.62 18.02 15.59
C THR A 214 -11.25 16.72 14.88
N THR A 215 -11.86 15.60 15.29
CA THR A 215 -11.51 14.27 14.78
C THR A 215 -12.08 14.02 13.39
N PHE A 216 -13.31 14.42 13.08
CA PHE A 216 -13.94 14.09 11.79
C PHE A 216 -14.27 15.31 10.94
N LEU A 217 -14.72 16.42 11.51
CA LEU A 217 -15.17 17.58 10.72
C LEU A 217 -14.03 18.52 10.33
N GLN A 218 -12.93 18.53 11.08
CA GLN A 218 -11.79 19.41 10.86
C GLN A 218 -10.61 18.69 10.17
N SER A 219 -9.64 19.48 9.72
CA SER A 219 -8.44 19.04 9.01
C SER A 219 -7.29 18.57 9.92
N LEU A 220 -7.56 18.31 11.21
CA LEU A 220 -6.55 17.83 12.16
C LEU A 220 -6.70 16.32 12.47
N GLY A 221 -7.91 15.77 12.31
CA GLY A 221 -8.18 14.35 12.55
C GLY A 221 -8.10 13.49 11.29
N VAL A 222 -9.22 12.85 10.93
CA VAL A 222 -9.34 11.88 9.84
C VAL A 222 -8.91 12.48 8.50
N PHE A 223 -9.24 13.75 8.23
CA PHE A 223 -8.83 14.47 7.01
C PHE A 223 -7.55 15.29 7.20
N GLY A 224 -6.71 14.91 8.17
CA GLY A 224 -5.51 15.64 8.52
C GLY A 224 -4.23 15.16 7.83
N PRO A 225 -3.05 15.48 8.41
CA PRO A 225 -1.75 15.20 7.81
C PRO A 225 -1.59 13.73 7.43
N ALA A 226 -2.08 12.79 8.25
CA ALA A 226 -1.96 11.37 7.96
C ALA A 226 -2.68 10.97 6.65
N ALA A 227 -3.91 11.46 6.44
CA ALA A 227 -4.64 11.22 5.19
C ALA A 227 -4.01 11.97 4.02
N SER A 228 -3.51 13.20 4.23
CA SER A 228 -2.73 13.96 3.24
C SER A 228 -1.54 13.17 2.71
N VAL A 229 -0.76 12.56 3.61
CA VAL A 229 0.39 11.71 3.24
C VAL A 229 -0.04 10.49 2.44
N MET A 230 -1.11 9.84 2.88
CA MET A 230 -1.65 8.67 2.16
C MET A 230 -2.08 9.05 0.74
N PHE A 231 -2.83 10.14 0.61
CA PHE A 231 -3.37 10.62 -0.66
C PHE A 231 -2.28 11.09 -1.63
N LYS A 232 -1.36 11.94 -1.17
CA LYS A 232 -0.33 12.58 -2.01
C LYS A 232 0.82 11.64 -2.37
N TYR A 233 1.17 10.72 -1.47
CA TYR A 233 2.38 9.91 -1.60
C TYR A 233 2.04 8.42 -1.63
N VAL A 234 1.60 7.86 -0.50
CA VAL A 234 1.61 6.40 -0.29
C VAL A 234 0.72 5.67 -1.29
N PHE A 235 -0.46 6.20 -1.59
CA PHE A 235 -1.40 5.55 -2.48
C PHE A 235 -0.83 5.31 -3.88
N LEU A 236 -0.24 6.35 -4.51
CA LEU A 236 0.36 6.22 -5.84
C LEU A 236 1.51 5.23 -5.85
N PHE A 237 2.33 5.22 -4.80
CA PHE A 237 3.44 4.28 -4.66
C PHE A 237 2.97 2.82 -4.48
N VAL A 238 1.89 2.60 -3.74
CA VAL A 238 1.27 1.27 -3.62
C VAL A 238 0.68 0.81 -4.96
N VAL A 239 0.02 1.72 -5.69
CA VAL A 239 -0.48 1.43 -7.05
C VAL A 239 0.69 1.07 -7.97
N PHE A 240 1.76 1.87 -7.97
CA PHE A 240 2.98 1.57 -8.73
C PHE A 240 3.56 0.20 -8.38
N GLY A 241 3.71 -0.10 -7.08
CA GLY A 241 4.19 -1.40 -6.62
C GLY A 241 3.32 -2.56 -7.11
N ALA A 242 1.99 -2.42 -7.04
CA ALA A 242 1.05 -3.42 -7.53
C ALA A 242 1.16 -3.64 -9.06
N PHE A 243 1.25 -2.57 -9.85
CA PHE A 243 1.42 -2.68 -11.31
C PHE A 243 2.77 -3.31 -11.69
N LEU A 244 3.83 -2.98 -10.95
CA LEU A 244 5.15 -3.55 -11.16
C LEU A 244 5.19 -5.03 -10.76
N GLU A 245 4.51 -5.41 -9.68
CA GLU A 245 4.32 -6.81 -9.31
C GLU A 245 3.60 -7.58 -10.42
N MET A 246 2.50 -7.03 -10.97
CA MET A 246 1.75 -7.63 -12.09
C MET A 246 2.57 -7.72 -13.39
N SER A 247 3.59 -6.88 -13.57
CA SER A 247 4.48 -6.96 -14.74
C SER A 247 5.43 -8.16 -14.71
N GLY A 248 5.41 -8.97 -13.64
CA GLY A 248 6.29 -10.14 -13.46
C GLY A 248 7.60 -9.82 -12.75
N ALA A 249 7.76 -8.61 -12.20
CA ALA A 249 8.96 -8.19 -11.49
C ALA A 249 9.30 -9.12 -10.31
N THR A 250 8.29 -9.64 -9.60
CA THR A 250 8.48 -10.55 -8.47
C THR A 250 9.26 -11.81 -8.85
N GLN A 251 8.92 -12.43 -10.00
CA GLN A 251 9.65 -13.61 -10.48
C GLN A 251 11.07 -13.25 -10.91
N PHE A 252 11.25 -12.11 -11.59
CA PHE A 252 12.56 -11.61 -11.95
C PHE A 252 13.45 -11.39 -10.70
N ILE A 253 12.92 -10.79 -9.64
CA ILE A 253 13.64 -10.54 -8.38
C ILE A 253 14.07 -11.85 -7.72
N ILE A 254 13.16 -12.82 -7.61
CA ILE A 254 13.46 -14.12 -7.03
C ILE A 254 14.54 -14.83 -7.87
N ASP A 255 14.44 -14.81 -9.19
CA ASP A 255 15.41 -15.43 -10.09
C ASP A 255 16.77 -14.73 -10.03
N PHE A 256 16.78 -13.41 -9.94
CA PHE A 256 17.99 -12.61 -9.76
C PHE A 256 18.67 -12.93 -8.43
N ALA A 257 17.92 -12.93 -7.32
CA ALA A 257 18.45 -13.31 -6.01
C ALA A 257 18.97 -14.75 -6.02
N THR A 258 18.23 -15.68 -6.63
CA THR A 258 18.61 -17.10 -6.78
C THR A 258 19.92 -17.25 -7.55
N LYS A 259 20.14 -16.45 -8.60
CA LYS A 259 21.41 -16.48 -9.36
C LYS A 259 22.58 -15.89 -8.56
N THR A 260 22.34 -14.84 -7.79
CA THR A 260 23.37 -14.17 -6.99
C THR A 260 23.83 -15.03 -5.83
N PHE A 261 22.91 -15.61 -5.06
CA PHE A 261 23.22 -16.30 -3.80
C PHE A 261 23.03 -17.81 -3.83
N GLY A 262 22.36 -18.38 -4.84
CA GLY A 262 21.96 -19.79 -4.81
C GLY A 262 23.10 -20.81 -4.83
N ARG A 263 24.29 -20.40 -5.32
CA ARG A 263 25.50 -21.26 -5.33
C ARG A 263 26.25 -21.27 -3.99
N ILE A 264 25.86 -20.42 -3.04
CA ILE A 264 26.50 -20.28 -1.75
C ILE A 264 25.85 -21.26 -0.76
N ARG A 265 26.62 -21.76 0.22
CA ARG A 265 26.05 -22.56 1.33
C ARG A 265 25.12 -21.65 2.15
N GLY A 266 23.90 -22.09 2.40
CA GLY A 266 22.84 -21.19 2.91
C GLY A 266 22.15 -20.34 1.85
N GLY A 267 22.41 -20.61 0.57
CA GLY A 267 21.86 -19.88 -0.57
C GLY A 267 20.36 -19.64 -0.47
N PRO A 268 19.51 -20.64 -0.22
CA PRO A 268 18.06 -20.46 -0.10
C PRO A 268 17.61 -19.37 0.88
N ALA A 269 18.27 -19.26 2.02
CA ALA A 269 17.90 -18.26 3.02
C ALA A 269 18.48 -16.88 2.67
N MET A 270 19.67 -16.80 2.08
CA MET A 270 20.19 -15.53 1.52
C MET A 270 19.34 -15.02 0.35
N VAL A 271 18.86 -15.92 -0.50
CA VAL A 271 17.91 -15.63 -1.57
C VAL A 271 16.64 -15.04 -0.98
N SER A 272 16.12 -15.61 0.12
CA SER A 272 14.98 -15.03 0.83
C SER A 272 15.26 -13.59 1.28
N VAL A 273 16.40 -13.35 1.91
CA VAL A 273 16.75 -12.04 2.47
C VAL A 273 16.89 -10.98 1.37
N MET A 274 17.62 -11.31 0.29
CA MET A 274 17.80 -10.40 -0.85
C MET A 274 16.49 -10.16 -1.61
N ALA A 275 15.72 -11.23 -1.88
CA ALA A 275 14.44 -11.10 -2.59
C ALA A 275 13.43 -10.29 -1.77
N SER A 276 13.34 -10.50 -0.46
CA SER A 276 12.51 -9.68 0.42
C SER A 276 13.00 -8.23 0.50
N GLY A 277 14.30 -7.96 0.49
CA GLY A 277 14.80 -6.59 0.43
C GLY A 277 14.42 -5.86 -0.86
N LEU A 278 14.60 -6.53 -2.00
CA LEU A 278 14.24 -6.00 -3.31
C LEU A 278 12.72 -5.91 -3.50
N MET A 279 11.92 -6.83 -2.97
CA MET A 279 10.46 -6.77 -3.04
C MET A 279 9.89 -5.72 -2.08
N GLY A 280 10.53 -5.58 -0.92
CA GLY A 280 10.20 -4.59 0.10
C GLY A 280 10.40 -3.17 -0.40
N SER A 281 11.47 -2.93 -1.16
CA SER A 281 11.73 -1.62 -1.76
C SER A 281 10.72 -1.16 -2.80
N LEU A 282 9.85 -2.06 -3.28
CA LEU A 282 8.82 -1.80 -4.28
C LEU A 282 7.44 -1.66 -3.67
N SER A 283 7.13 -2.50 -2.69
CA SER A 283 5.80 -2.55 -2.09
C SER A 283 5.66 -1.65 -0.87
N GLY A 284 6.76 -1.36 -0.16
CA GLY A 284 6.72 -0.61 1.11
C GLY A 284 5.94 -1.33 2.24
N SER A 285 5.47 -2.54 1.99
CA SER A 285 4.54 -3.27 2.85
C SER A 285 5.14 -4.59 3.32
N ALA A 286 5.42 -4.67 4.62
CA ALA A 286 5.96 -5.89 5.22
C ALA A 286 5.01 -7.09 5.08
N VAL A 287 3.70 -6.86 5.18
CA VAL A 287 2.69 -7.92 5.05
C VAL A 287 2.63 -8.44 3.61
N ALA A 288 2.55 -7.53 2.63
CA ALA A 288 2.54 -7.92 1.22
C ALA A 288 3.83 -8.63 0.82
N ASN A 289 4.98 -8.14 1.30
CA ASN A 289 6.28 -8.76 1.08
C ASN A 289 6.37 -10.17 1.68
N ALA A 290 5.90 -10.37 2.91
CA ALA A 290 5.89 -11.69 3.56
C ALA A 290 5.02 -12.69 2.79
N VAL A 291 3.85 -12.28 2.29
CA VAL A 291 2.96 -13.13 1.49
C VAL A 291 3.57 -13.45 0.12
N THR A 292 4.11 -12.45 -0.57
CA THR A 292 4.62 -12.62 -1.93
C THR A 292 5.96 -13.33 -1.98
N THR A 293 6.93 -12.97 -1.14
CA THR A 293 8.23 -13.64 -1.11
C THR A 293 8.21 -14.93 -0.29
N GLY A 294 7.50 -14.94 0.83
CA GLY A 294 7.44 -16.09 1.74
C GLY A 294 6.84 -17.35 1.13
N THR A 295 5.86 -17.20 0.24
CA THR A 295 5.26 -18.33 -0.51
C THR A 295 6.28 -19.10 -1.34
N PHE A 296 7.33 -18.43 -1.83
CA PHE A 296 8.42 -19.07 -2.57
C PHE A 296 9.61 -19.42 -1.68
N THR A 297 9.97 -18.55 -0.73
CA THR A 297 11.23 -18.69 0.01
C THR A 297 11.12 -19.63 1.19
N ILE A 298 9.96 -19.73 1.85
CA ILE A 298 9.76 -20.66 2.97
C ILE A 298 9.89 -22.11 2.48
N PRO A 299 9.21 -22.57 1.41
CA PRO A 299 9.42 -23.92 0.89
C PRO A 299 10.87 -24.17 0.48
N MET A 300 11.53 -23.19 -0.13
CA MET A 300 12.93 -23.28 -0.57
C MET A 300 13.90 -23.45 0.61
N MET A 301 13.68 -22.72 1.71
CA MET A 301 14.46 -22.89 2.94
C MET A 301 14.19 -24.25 3.60
N ARG A 302 12.92 -24.69 3.64
CA ARG A 302 12.55 -26.00 4.18
C ARG A 302 13.20 -27.16 3.43
N SER A 303 13.22 -27.11 2.09
CA SER A 303 13.93 -28.11 1.28
C SER A 303 15.44 -28.14 1.55
N ALA A 304 16.00 -27.03 2.03
CA ALA A 304 17.40 -26.92 2.44
C ALA A 304 17.63 -27.22 3.93
N LYS A 305 16.69 -27.92 4.59
CA LYS A 305 16.76 -28.39 5.99
C LYS A 305 16.64 -27.27 7.06
N PHE A 306 16.14 -26.09 6.71
CA PHE A 306 15.81 -25.08 7.73
C PHE A 306 14.54 -25.46 8.52
N PRO A 307 14.54 -25.34 9.86
CA PRO A 307 13.34 -25.52 10.65
C PRO A 307 12.23 -24.52 10.29
N ASN A 308 10.97 -24.93 10.36
CA ASN A 308 9.81 -24.11 9.97
C ASN A 308 9.78 -22.75 10.68
N HIS A 309 10.06 -22.71 11.99
CA HIS A 309 10.04 -21.47 12.78
C HIS A 309 11.17 -20.52 12.38
N ILE A 310 12.34 -21.04 11.99
CA ILE A 310 13.46 -20.22 11.51
C ILE A 310 13.17 -19.69 10.11
N ALA A 311 12.66 -20.52 9.20
CA ALA A 311 12.26 -20.08 7.87
C ALA A 311 11.22 -18.95 7.96
N GLY A 312 10.20 -19.10 8.81
CA GLY A 312 9.21 -18.06 9.07
C GLY A 312 9.83 -16.80 9.69
N GLY A 313 10.72 -16.95 10.67
CA GLY A 313 11.41 -15.82 11.32
C GLY A 313 12.31 -15.02 10.37
N ILE A 314 13.08 -15.70 9.51
CA ILE A 314 13.91 -15.06 8.48
C ILE A 314 13.04 -14.28 7.50
N THR A 315 11.98 -14.89 6.98
CA THR A 315 11.04 -14.22 6.08
C THR A 315 10.38 -13.02 6.75
N ALA A 316 9.93 -13.14 8.00
CA ALA A 316 9.30 -12.05 8.73
C ALA A 316 10.27 -10.88 8.97
N ALA A 317 11.50 -11.16 9.41
CA ALA A 317 12.52 -10.13 9.61
C ALA A 317 12.90 -9.45 8.29
N ALA A 318 13.19 -10.25 7.25
CA ALA A 318 13.55 -9.71 5.94
C ALA A 318 12.40 -8.93 5.28
N ALA A 319 11.15 -9.30 5.52
CA ALA A 319 9.99 -8.57 5.02
C ALA A 319 9.77 -7.24 5.77
N ALA A 320 9.94 -7.24 7.11
CA ALA A 320 9.83 -6.05 7.94
C ALA A 320 10.86 -4.97 7.55
N GLY A 321 12.10 -5.38 7.24
CA GLY A 321 13.15 -4.49 6.73
C GLY A 321 12.81 -3.78 5.43
N GLY A 322 11.85 -4.30 4.66
CA GLY A 322 11.47 -3.75 3.36
C GLY A 322 10.98 -2.31 3.44
N ALA A 323 10.37 -1.95 4.57
CA ALA A 323 9.92 -0.58 4.85
C ALA A 323 11.07 0.45 4.93
N LEU A 324 12.32 0.00 5.10
CA LEU A 324 13.49 0.88 5.14
C LEU A 324 14.14 1.07 3.77
N VAL A 325 13.90 0.17 2.81
CA VAL A 325 14.68 0.11 1.57
C VAL A 325 14.12 1.10 0.53
N PRO A 326 14.90 2.06 0.04
CA PRO A 326 14.50 2.91 -1.08
C PRO A 326 14.29 2.11 -2.38
N PRO A 327 13.42 2.56 -3.31
CA PRO A 327 12.86 3.91 -3.39
C PRO A 327 11.43 4.09 -2.89
N VAL A 328 10.66 3.01 -2.65
CA VAL A 328 9.28 3.14 -2.19
C VAL A 328 9.23 3.33 -0.67
N MET A 329 9.91 2.47 0.08
CA MET A 329 9.93 2.53 1.56
C MET A 329 8.52 2.40 2.18
N GLY A 330 8.43 2.31 3.51
CA GLY A 330 7.17 2.17 4.22
C GLY A 330 6.47 3.49 4.57
N ALA A 331 5.22 3.38 5.04
CA ALA A 331 4.37 4.52 5.43
C ALA A 331 5.07 5.57 6.33
N GLY A 332 5.96 5.13 7.22
CA GLY A 332 6.72 6.02 8.12
C GLY A 332 7.64 7.00 7.39
N ALA A 333 8.25 6.60 6.28
CA ALA A 333 9.10 7.48 5.47
C ALA A 333 8.31 8.64 4.87
N TYR A 334 7.05 8.39 4.51
CA TYR A 334 6.17 9.43 3.98
C TYR A 334 5.63 10.35 5.08
N MET A 335 5.40 9.84 6.30
CA MET A 335 5.03 10.68 7.44
C MET A 335 6.15 11.68 7.81
N MET A 336 7.41 11.30 7.63
CA MET A 336 8.53 12.21 7.84
C MET A 336 8.48 13.44 6.92
N LEU A 337 7.87 13.35 5.73
CA LEU A 337 7.71 14.51 4.84
C LEU A 337 6.82 15.62 5.43
N GLU A 338 5.85 15.25 6.26
CA GLU A 338 4.95 16.23 6.90
C GLU A 338 5.42 16.60 8.32
N LEU A 339 6.09 15.68 9.02
CA LEU A 339 6.43 15.86 10.44
C LEU A 339 7.81 16.49 10.68
N VAL A 340 8.79 16.27 9.79
CA VAL A 340 10.17 16.75 10.02
C VAL A 340 10.27 18.23 9.69
N GLN A 341 10.83 19.00 10.62
CA GLN A 341 11.11 20.42 10.48
C GLN A 341 12.61 20.70 10.70
N PRO A 342 13.28 21.45 9.81
CA PRO A 342 12.79 22.05 8.56
C PRO A 342 12.39 20.99 7.51
N GLN A 343 11.54 21.38 6.55
CA GLN A 343 10.97 20.48 5.54
C GLN A 343 12.06 19.77 4.74
N VAL A 344 11.98 18.44 4.67
CA VAL A 344 12.91 17.59 3.93
C VAL A 344 12.26 17.02 2.67
N THR A 345 13.06 16.84 1.63
CA THR A 345 12.65 16.19 0.39
C THR A 345 12.64 14.67 0.56
N PHE A 346 11.80 13.97 -0.21
CA PHE A 346 11.77 12.50 -0.21
C PHE A 346 13.13 11.90 -0.60
N LEU A 347 13.86 12.54 -1.52
CA LEU A 347 15.21 12.13 -1.88
C LEU A 347 16.19 12.19 -0.70
N GLN A 348 16.07 13.20 0.18
CA GLN A 348 16.90 13.28 1.39
C GLN A 348 16.57 12.13 2.35
N ILE A 349 15.29 11.82 2.55
CA ILE A 349 14.86 10.68 3.38
C ILE A 349 15.39 9.37 2.80
N MET A 350 15.27 9.17 1.48
CA MET A 350 15.83 8.00 0.80
C MET A 350 17.33 7.90 1.01
N LYS A 351 18.08 8.98 0.81
CA LYS A 351 19.54 9.02 1.02
C LYS A 351 19.92 8.66 2.45
N ALA A 352 19.20 9.20 3.44
CA ALA A 352 19.40 8.90 4.84
C ALA A 352 19.11 7.43 5.17
N ALA A 353 18.14 6.81 4.50
CA ALA A 353 17.74 5.43 4.73
C ALA A 353 18.64 4.38 4.06
N ILE A 354 19.46 4.74 3.07
CA ILE A 354 20.36 3.80 2.38
C ILE A 354 21.29 3.08 3.38
N LEU A 355 21.95 3.82 4.26
CA LEU A 355 22.91 3.22 5.20
C LEU A 355 22.21 2.31 6.23
N PRO A 356 21.13 2.72 6.92
CA PRO A 356 20.34 1.83 7.77
C PRO A 356 19.83 0.58 7.04
N ALA A 357 19.34 0.72 5.81
CA ALA A 357 18.85 -0.41 5.02
C ALA A 357 19.97 -1.41 4.70
N ILE A 358 21.13 -0.93 4.26
CA ILE A 358 22.29 -1.79 3.99
C ILE A 358 22.72 -2.53 5.26
N LEU A 359 22.87 -1.81 6.38
CA LEU A 359 23.28 -2.43 7.66
C LEU A 359 22.26 -3.46 8.15
N TYR A 360 20.97 -3.17 8.03
CA TYR A 360 19.89 -4.08 8.40
C TYR A 360 19.97 -5.38 7.59
N TYR A 361 19.98 -5.30 6.26
CA TYR A 361 20.02 -6.51 5.42
C TYR A 361 21.37 -7.22 5.49
N PHE A 362 22.48 -6.49 5.65
CA PHE A 362 23.79 -7.09 5.87
C PHE A 362 23.82 -7.92 7.16
N SER A 363 23.25 -7.38 8.26
CA SER A 363 23.18 -8.11 9.53
C SER A 363 22.41 -9.42 9.40
N ILE A 364 21.26 -9.41 8.69
CA ILE A 364 20.46 -10.62 8.46
C ILE A 364 21.22 -11.59 7.55
N LEU A 365 21.87 -11.12 6.48
CA LEU A 365 22.66 -11.96 5.58
C LEU A 365 23.79 -12.68 6.33
N VAL A 366 24.52 -11.98 7.20
CA VAL A 366 25.57 -12.56 8.03
C VAL A 366 24.99 -13.59 9.00
N LEU A 367 23.89 -13.27 9.70
CA LEU A 367 23.25 -14.17 10.64
C LEU A 367 22.80 -15.46 9.96
N VAL A 368 22.11 -15.33 8.83
CA VAL A 368 21.65 -16.45 8.03
C VAL A 368 22.81 -17.27 7.49
N PHE A 369 23.90 -16.63 7.03
CA PHE A 369 25.10 -17.33 6.57
C PHE A 369 25.71 -18.21 7.66
N LEU A 370 25.95 -17.64 8.84
CA LEU A 370 26.56 -18.34 9.96
C LEU A 370 25.67 -19.49 10.44
N TYR A 371 24.36 -19.24 10.53
CA TYR A 371 23.38 -20.26 10.91
C TYR A 371 23.34 -21.42 9.90
N SER A 372 23.40 -21.10 8.60
CA SER A 372 23.43 -22.09 7.51
C SER A 372 24.67 -22.99 7.54
N ARG A 373 25.82 -22.45 7.97
CA ARG A 373 27.06 -23.23 8.15
C ARG A 373 26.93 -24.19 9.32
N ARG A 374 26.29 -23.77 10.42
CA ARG A 374 26.04 -24.63 11.58
C ARG A 374 25.12 -25.82 11.25
N LEU A 375 24.13 -25.59 10.39
CA LEU A 375 23.19 -26.63 9.92
C LEU A 375 23.76 -27.58 8.87
N GLY A 376 24.91 -27.26 8.26
CA GLY A 376 25.45 -28.06 7.16
C GLY A 376 24.57 -28.05 5.90
N THR A 377 23.85 -26.94 5.65
CA THR A 377 22.91 -26.83 4.52
C THR A 377 23.61 -27.04 3.17
N GLU A 378 22.94 -27.76 2.28
CA GLU A 378 23.42 -28.03 0.92
C GLU A 378 23.20 -26.81 0.01
N LYS A 379 24.03 -26.71 -1.03
CA LYS A 379 23.89 -25.68 -2.07
C LYS A 379 22.67 -26.03 -2.94
N LEU A 380 22.04 -25.04 -3.57
CA LEU A 380 21.06 -25.35 -4.61
C LEU A 380 21.77 -26.10 -5.75
N SER A 381 21.14 -27.19 -6.24
CA SER A 381 21.68 -27.97 -7.35
C SER A 381 21.93 -27.08 -8.58
N ALA A 382 23.06 -27.29 -9.24
CA ALA A 382 23.46 -26.54 -10.43
C ALA A 382 22.43 -26.66 -11.57
N GLU A 383 21.70 -27.77 -11.64
CA GLU A 383 20.64 -28.01 -12.64
C GLU A 383 19.39 -27.15 -12.39
N ALA A 384 18.99 -26.99 -11.12
CA ALA A 384 17.88 -26.12 -10.73
C ALA A 384 18.18 -24.64 -11.00
N LEU A 385 19.46 -24.25 -10.90
CA LEU A 385 19.94 -22.90 -11.22
C LEU A 385 20.06 -22.64 -12.73
N SER A 386 20.46 -23.65 -13.51
CA SER A 386 20.70 -23.56 -14.96
C SER A 386 19.41 -23.38 -15.79
N LYS A 387 18.29 -23.98 -15.35
CA LYS A 387 17.00 -23.88 -16.06
C LYS A 387 16.32 -22.50 -15.96
N LYS A 388 16.66 -21.67 -14.96
CA LYS A 388 16.06 -20.34 -14.78
C LYS A 388 16.76 -19.28 -15.65
N LYS A 389 16.27 -19.08 -16.88
CA LYS A 389 16.66 -17.91 -17.68
C LYS A 389 16.08 -16.66 -17.05
N LEU A 390 16.91 -15.62 -16.88
CA LEU A 390 16.38 -14.30 -16.53
C LEU A 390 15.60 -13.85 -17.75
N LYS A 391 14.28 -13.68 -17.60
CA LYS A 391 13.48 -13.21 -18.71
C LYS A 391 13.80 -11.73 -18.92
N GLY A 392 14.37 -11.42 -20.09
CA GLY A 392 14.91 -10.10 -20.38
C GLY A 392 13.83 -9.01 -20.39
N PHE A 393 12.60 -9.36 -20.79
CA PHE A 393 11.50 -8.41 -20.87
C PHE A 393 11.09 -7.88 -19.49
N GLU A 394 10.84 -8.77 -18.53
CA GLU A 394 10.49 -8.40 -17.15
C GLU A 394 11.60 -7.61 -16.48
N ALA A 395 12.87 -7.94 -16.76
CA ALA A 395 14.03 -7.18 -16.31
C ALA A 395 14.02 -5.74 -16.89
N THR A 396 13.73 -5.59 -18.19
CA THR A 396 13.64 -4.28 -18.83
C THR A 396 12.52 -3.45 -18.22
N VAL A 397 11.32 -4.01 -18.02
CA VAL A 397 10.22 -3.27 -17.37
C VAL A 397 10.61 -2.83 -15.97
N PHE A 398 11.22 -3.73 -15.19
CA PHE A 398 11.66 -3.46 -13.83
C PHE A 398 12.66 -2.30 -13.76
N PHE A 399 13.77 -2.42 -14.49
CA PHE A 399 14.82 -1.39 -14.47
C PHE A 399 14.39 -0.08 -15.12
N ALA A 400 13.56 -0.12 -16.17
CA ALA A 400 13.03 1.09 -16.78
C ALA A 400 12.11 1.84 -15.81
N ALA A 401 11.14 1.15 -15.20
CA ALA A 401 10.21 1.77 -14.26
C ALA A 401 10.92 2.32 -13.01
N LEU A 402 11.81 1.52 -12.41
CA LEU A 402 12.58 1.93 -11.24
C LEU A 402 13.58 3.06 -11.58
N GLY A 403 14.23 2.97 -12.73
CA GLY A 403 15.15 3.98 -13.24
C GLY A 403 14.46 5.31 -13.51
N THR A 404 13.25 5.30 -14.09
CA THR A 404 12.43 6.50 -14.27
C THR A 404 12.02 7.11 -12.92
N LEU A 405 11.57 6.29 -11.98
CA LEU A 405 11.19 6.75 -10.63
C LEU A 405 12.37 7.47 -9.93
N VAL A 406 13.52 6.80 -9.86
CA VAL A 406 14.72 7.35 -9.20
C VAL A 406 15.31 8.51 -9.97
N GLY A 407 15.35 8.43 -11.31
CA GLY A 407 15.85 9.48 -12.18
C GLY A 407 15.07 10.79 -12.01
N LEU A 408 13.74 10.74 -12.07
CA LEU A 408 12.90 11.93 -11.87
C LEU A 408 13.08 12.54 -10.48
N LEU A 409 13.21 11.72 -9.43
CA LEU A 409 13.53 12.22 -8.08
C LEU A 409 14.89 12.92 -8.01
N ILE A 410 15.91 12.39 -8.70
CA ILE A 410 17.24 13.01 -8.77
C ILE A 410 17.21 14.34 -9.53
N PHE A 411 16.38 14.45 -10.58
CA PHE A 411 16.14 15.69 -11.31
C PHE A 411 15.27 16.72 -10.56
N GLY A 412 14.90 16.45 -9.30
CA GLY A 412 14.16 17.39 -8.47
C GLY A 412 12.64 17.37 -8.66
N PHE A 413 12.10 16.41 -9.42
CA PHE A 413 10.66 16.25 -9.52
C PHE A 413 10.06 15.76 -8.20
N SER A 414 8.81 16.17 -7.94
CA SER A 414 8.06 15.72 -6.77
C SER A 414 7.84 14.19 -6.78
N PRO A 415 7.69 13.54 -5.61
CA PRO A 415 7.51 12.10 -5.55
C PRO A 415 6.32 11.60 -6.37
N PHE A 416 5.19 12.32 -6.35
CA PHE A 416 4.01 11.93 -7.12
C PHE A 416 4.22 11.99 -8.63
N ARG A 417 4.97 12.98 -9.14
CA ARG A 417 5.30 13.09 -10.58
C ARG A 417 6.22 11.95 -11.00
N SER A 418 7.22 11.65 -10.16
CA SER A 418 8.16 10.55 -10.40
C SER A 418 7.44 9.20 -10.48
N VAL A 419 6.50 8.94 -9.58
CA VAL A 419 5.67 7.73 -9.60
C VAL A 419 4.73 7.70 -10.79
N THR A 420 4.08 8.83 -11.12
CA THR A 420 3.20 8.92 -12.29
C THR A 420 3.97 8.57 -13.55
N GLY A 421 5.17 9.12 -13.75
CA GLY A 421 6.04 8.78 -14.88
C GLY A 421 6.48 7.32 -14.89
N ALA A 422 6.81 6.74 -13.74
CA ALA A 422 7.21 5.34 -13.63
C ALA A 422 6.06 4.36 -13.89
N LEU A 423 4.86 4.64 -13.37
CA LEU A 423 3.62 3.91 -13.68
C LEU A 423 3.34 3.98 -15.18
N ALA A 424 3.61 5.14 -15.77
CA ALA A 424 3.48 5.34 -17.19
C ALA A 424 4.38 4.38 -17.98
N VAL A 425 5.66 4.28 -17.62
CA VAL A 425 6.60 3.34 -18.23
C VAL A 425 6.09 1.91 -18.13
N ILE A 426 5.58 1.48 -16.98
CA ILE A 426 5.01 0.13 -16.81
C ILE A 426 3.85 -0.10 -17.77
N LEU A 427 2.94 0.87 -17.92
CA LEU A 427 1.80 0.79 -18.85
C LEU A 427 2.26 0.68 -20.31
N VAL A 428 3.27 1.45 -20.72
CA VAL A 428 3.85 1.35 -22.07
C VAL A 428 4.39 -0.05 -22.31
N PHE A 429 5.22 -0.56 -21.41
CA PHE A 429 5.77 -1.90 -21.56
C PHE A 429 4.68 -2.98 -21.52
N ALA A 430 3.62 -2.79 -20.73
CA ALA A 430 2.47 -3.70 -20.75
C ALA A 430 1.82 -3.81 -22.14
N ILE A 431 1.74 -2.73 -22.91
CA ILE A 431 1.24 -2.74 -24.30
C ILE A 431 2.10 -3.60 -25.22
N PHE A 432 3.43 -3.60 -25.02
CA PHE A 432 4.38 -4.41 -25.80
C PHE A 432 4.46 -5.88 -25.37
N ARG A 433 3.76 -6.27 -24.30
CA ARG A 433 3.75 -7.66 -23.83
C ARG A 433 3.01 -8.54 -24.84
N ARG A 434 3.77 -9.39 -25.55
CA ARG A 434 3.27 -10.31 -26.58
C ARG A 434 2.16 -11.27 -26.11
N GLU A 435 2.05 -11.49 -24.80
CA GLU A 435 1.07 -12.38 -24.17
C GLU A 435 -0.34 -11.74 -24.05
N LEU A 436 -0.47 -10.42 -24.17
CA LEU A 436 -1.77 -9.73 -24.13
C LEU A 436 -2.38 -9.69 -25.54
N LYS A 437 -3.49 -10.42 -25.74
CA LYS A 437 -4.29 -10.42 -26.97
C LYS A 437 -5.08 -9.11 -27.13
N ILE A 438 -4.40 -8.01 -27.38
CA ILE A 438 -4.99 -6.68 -27.67
C ILE A 438 -4.80 -6.38 -29.17
N SER A 439 -5.82 -5.83 -29.82
CA SER A 439 -5.77 -5.46 -31.25
C SER A 439 -4.72 -4.38 -31.51
N LYS A 440 -4.11 -4.38 -32.71
CA LYS A 440 -3.08 -3.39 -33.09
C LYS A 440 -3.58 -1.95 -33.00
N GLU A 441 -4.85 -1.69 -33.30
CA GLU A 441 -5.46 -0.36 -33.27
C GLU A 441 -5.68 0.15 -31.84
N GLU A 442 -6.13 -0.72 -30.93
CA GLU A 442 -6.29 -0.42 -29.50
C GLU A 442 -4.95 -0.12 -28.83
N ARG A 443 -3.87 -0.78 -29.27
CA ARG A 443 -2.50 -0.50 -28.80
C ARG A 443 -2.01 0.89 -29.20
N TRP A 444 -2.33 1.34 -30.43
CA TRP A 444 -1.97 2.67 -30.91
C TRP A 444 -2.80 3.77 -30.26
N LEU A 445 -4.11 3.55 -30.08
CA LEU A 445 -4.97 4.48 -29.35
C LEU A 445 -4.50 4.64 -27.90
N ALA A 446 -4.16 3.52 -27.24
CA ALA A 446 -3.59 3.54 -25.90
C ALA A 446 -2.28 4.33 -25.84
N MET A 447 -1.37 4.16 -26.81
CA MET A 447 -0.11 4.92 -26.89
C MET A 447 -0.33 6.42 -27.10
N ILE A 448 -1.32 6.83 -27.89
CA ILE A 448 -1.63 8.24 -28.16
C ILE A 448 -2.28 8.89 -26.94
N VAL A 449 -3.33 8.28 -26.39
CA VAL A 449 -3.98 8.75 -25.15
C VAL A 449 -2.94 8.84 -24.03
N PHE A 450 -2.06 7.86 -23.94
CA PHE A 450 -0.99 7.81 -22.97
C PHE A 450 0.09 8.88 -23.19
N GLY A 451 0.54 9.08 -24.43
CA GLY A 451 1.48 10.15 -24.78
C GLY A 451 0.89 11.50 -24.44
N VAL A 452 -0.41 11.71 -24.66
CA VAL A 452 -1.13 12.92 -24.28
C VAL A 452 -1.27 13.04 -22.76
N VAL A 453 -1.57 11.97 -22.01
CA VAL A 453 -1.68 12.03 -20.54
C VAL A 453 -0.33 12.28 -19.86
N VAL A 454 0.74 11.62 -20.31
CA VAL A 454 2.10 11.82 -19.80
C VAL A 454 2.61 13.19 -20.22
N LEU A 455 2.48 13.58 -21.49
CA LEU A 455 2.89 14.90 -21.92
C LEU A 455 2.01 15.99 -21.32
N ALA A 456 0.71 15.81 -21.05
CA ALA A 456 -0.10 16.81 -20.35
C ALA A 456 0.20 16.88 -18.85
N SER A 457 0.51 15.73 -18.22
CA SER A 457 0.97 15.63 -16.83
C SER A 457 2.34 16.31 -16.65
N GLN A 458 3.23 16.14 -17.62
CA GLN A 458 4.56 16.74 -17.59
C GLN A 458 4.54 18.17 -18.14
N ALA A 459 3.87 18.49 -19.26
CA ALA A 459 3.91 19.79 -19.95
C ALA A 459 3.23 20.96 -19.22
N CYS A 460 2.60 20.75 -18.06
CA CYS A 460 2.40 21.82 -17.08
C CYS A 460 3.72 22.20 -16.36
N ILE A 461 4.84 22.12 -17.08
CA ILE A 461 6.12 22.73 -16.76
C ILE A 461 6.03 24.21 -17.17
N PRO A 462 6.11 25.17 -16.25
CA PRO A 462 6.69 26.45 -16.61
C PRO A 462 8.17 26.16 -16.98
N VAL A 463 8.52 26.33 -18.27
CA VAL A 463 9.85 26.01 -18.85
C VAL A 463 11.03 26.59 -18.03
N ARG A 464 10.74 27.61 -17.22
CA ARG A 464 11.61 28.23 -16.23
C ARG A 464 12.19 27.25 -15.19
N ASP A 465 11.46 26.21 -14.78
CA ASP A 465 11.88 25.32 -13.69
C ASP A 465 12.79 24.17 -14.14
N ILE A 466 12.80 23.82 -15.44
CA ILE A 466 13.68 22.77 -15.98
C ILE A 466 15.10 23.30 -16.21
N PHE A 467 15.25 24.59 -16.51
CA PHE A 467 16.55 25.21 -16.76
C PHE A 467 16.69 26.58 -16.06
N PRO A 468 16.76 26.62 -14.71
CA PRO A 468 16.99 27.88 -14.00
C PRO A 468 18.30 28.55 -14.44
N SER A 469 19.35 27.75 -14.69
CA SER A 469 20.68 28.23 -15.08
C SER A 469 20.82 28.71 -16.54
N TYR A 470 19.87 28.39 -17.44
CA TYR A 470 19.86 28.96 -18.79
C TYR A 470 19.12 30.30 -18.85
N PHE A 471 18.08 30.50 -18.03
CA PHE A 471 17.29 31.73 -18.06
C PHE A 471 17.91 32.89 -17.27
N GLU A 472 18.75 32.62 -16.25
CA GLU A 472 19.54 33.67 -15.57
C GLU A 472 20.59 34.35 -16.47
N ARG A 473 20.89 33.77 -17.65
CA ARG A 473 21.79 34.40 -18.65
C ARG A 473 21.07 35.27 -19.68
N PHE A 474 19.75 35.24 -19.76
CA PHE A 474 18.99 35.86 -20.84
C PHE A 474 17.89 36.83 -20.38
N VAL A 475 17.77 37.09 -19.07
CA VAL A 475 16.92 38.15 -18.53
C VAL A 475 17.80 39.00 -17.60
N PRO A 476 18.03 40.29 -17.90
CA PRO A 476 18.75 41.19 -17.00
C PRO A 476 18.02 41.40 -15.67
#